data_AF-A0A1V2MEP2-F1
#
_entry.id   AF-A0A1V2MEP2-F1
#
_cell.length_a   1.000
_cell.length_b   1.000
_cell.length_c   1.000
_cell.angle_alpha   90.00
_cell.angle_beta   90.00
_cell.angle_gamma   90.00
#
_symmetry.space_group_name_H-M   'P 1'
#
loop_
_entity.id
_entity.type
_entity.pdbx_description
1 polymer ?
#
loop_
_entity_poly.entity_id
_entity_poly.type
_entity_poly.pdbx_seq_one_letter_code
_entity_poly.pdbx_strand_id
1 'polypeptide(L)'
;MGSAVLAITSECPSPEAIVRAWDLFFYNETNDFGIYNFAGEEGIDYVLASEGDLNAIGEPATYTRLTGNNDRDGRYWNQLGPWYKAEDFMIRYTVEGDGDAETTLHQITLDHYTPYLPDDSMIILPMAFDTDDSRELIDIETALNSYFDMTFAEFVTGKLDIDENWDEYVAELEKIGLSRYIEIYQNKLDAR
;
A
#
# COMPACT_ATOMS: atom_id res chain seq x y z
N MET A 1 -3.43 1.49 -7.05
CA MET A 1 -3.47 0.01 -7.11
C MET A 1 -4.47 -0.45 -6.07
N GLY A 2 -5.36 -1.38 -6.40
CA GLY A 2 -6.34 -1.91 -5.44
C GLY A 2 -5.69 -2.86 -4.45
N SER A 3 -5.99 -2.74 -3.17
CA SER A 3 -5.68 -3.74 -2.15
C SER A 3 -6.85 -4.71 -2.02
N ALA A 4 -6.58 -5.99 -1.71
CA ALA A 4 -7.63 -6.94 -1.41
C ALA A 4 -8.40 -6.50 -0.16
N VAL A 5 -9.73 -6.42 -0.25
CA VAL A 5 -10.63 -6.11 0.87
C VAL A 5 -11.68 -7.22 0.97
N LEU A 6 -11.90 -7.71 2.18
CA LEU A 6 -12.99 -8.64 2.48
C LEU A 6 -14.16 -7.89 3.13
N ALA A 7 -15.35 -8.03 2.56
CA ALA A 7 -16.60 -7.64 3.21
C ALA A 7 -17.54 -8.84 3.23
N ILE A 8 -18.11 -9.14 4.40
CA ILE A 8 -19.11 -10.21 4.57
C ILE A 8 -20.44 -9.54 4.89
N THR A 9 -21.46 -9.80 4.07
CA THR A 9 -22.79 -9.21 4.25
C THR A 9 -23.56 -9.91 5.37
N SER A 10 -24.59 -9.24 5.90
CA SER A 10 -25.52 -9.81 6.88
C SER A 10 -26.27 -11.05 6.35
N GLU A 11 -26.40 -11.15 5.03
CA GLU A 11 -27.14 -12.23 4.36
C GLU A 11 -26.26 -13.47 4.07
N CYS A 12 -24.98 -13.45 4.46
CA CYS A 12 -24.08 -14.57 4.21
C CYS A 12 -24.53 -15.80 5.03
N PRO A 13 -24.90 -16.93 4.39
CA PRO A 13 -25.41 -18.09 5.11
C PRO A 13 -24.32 -18.85 5.89
N SER A 14 -23.04 -18.60 5.61
CA SER A 14 -21.92 -19.16 6.37
C SER A 14 -20.72 -18.22 6.37
N PRO A 15 -20.73 -17.18 7.22
CA PRO A 15 -19.60 -16.27 7.36
C PRO A 15 -18.32 -17.01 7.79
N GLU A 16 -18.42 -18.09 8.56
CA GLU A 16 -17.28 -18.88 9.04
C GLU A 16 -16.57 -19.63 7.90
N ALA A 17 -17.30 -20.05 6.85
CA ALA A 17 -16.68 -20.65 5.68
C ALA A 17 -15.86 -19.62 4.89
N ILE A 18 -16.39 -18.40 4.75
CA ILE A 18 -15.69 -17.29 4.09
C ILE A 18 -14.43 -16.90 4.88
N VAL A 19 -14.53 -16.77 6.20
CA VAL A 19 -13.36 -16.46 7.04
C VAL A 19 -12.29 -17.54 6.92
N ARG A 20 -12.66 -18.83 6.95
CA ARG A 20 -11.70 -19.92 6.74
C ARG A 20 -11.03 -19.87 5.37
N ALA A 21 -11.79 -19.61 4.31
CA ALA A 21 -11.23 -19.47 2.97
C ALA A 21 -10.29 -18.26 2.86
N TRP A 22 -10.62 -17.15 3.52
CA TRP A 22 -9.76 -15.98 3.57
C TRP A 22 -8.47 -16.23 4.34
N ASP A 23 -8.56 -16.91 5.48
CA ASP A 23 -7.42 -17.28 6.34
C ASP A 23 -6.40 -18.18 5.61
N LEU A 24 -6.85 -19.04 4.69
CA LEU A 24 -5.96 -19.86 3.85
C LEU A 24 -4.96 -19.03 3.04
N PHE A 25 -5.31 -17.79 2.64
CA PHE A 25 -4.38 -16.92 1.90
C PHE A 25 -3.22 -16.39 2.75
N PHE A 26 -3.32 -16.51 4.08
CA PHE A 26 -2.31 -16.06 5.04
C PHE A 26 -1.62 -17.23 5.74
N TYR A 27 -2.02 -18.48 5.46
CA TYR A 27 -1.44 -19.66 6.09
C TYR A 27 -0.01 -19.91 5.55
N ASN A 28 0.96 -19.75 6.43
CA ASN A 28 2.37 -19.52 6.09
C ASN A 28 3.23 -20.79 5.99
N GLU A 29 2.72 -21.98 6.32
CA GLU A 29 3.60 -23.17 6.38
C GLU A 29 4.11 -23.63 5.01
N THR A 30 3.40 -23.30 3.93
CA THR A 30 3.82 -23.53 2.54
C THR A 30 3.94 -22.23 1.73
N ASN A 31 3.30 -21.15 2.19
CA ASN A 31 3.24 -19.83 1.53
C ASN A 31 2.84 -19.88 0.04
N ASP A 32 2.11 -20.93 -0.35
CA ASP A 32 1.75 -21.28 -1.72
C ASP A 32 0.90 -20.19 -2.36
N PHE A 33 -0.09 -19.66 -1.65
CA PHE A 33 -0.97 -18.62 -2.17
C PHE A 33 -0.32 -17.24 -2.23
N GLY A 34 0.58 -16.92 -1.28
CA GLY A 34 1.34 -15.67 -1.30
C GLY A 34 2.32 -15.62 -2.47
N ILE A 35 3.05 -16.72 -2.70
CA ILE A 35 3.89 -16.88 -3.89
C ILE A 35 3.01 -16.91 -5.14
N TYR A 36 1.88 -17.64 -5.16
CA TYR A 36 1.00 -17.71 -6.32
C TYR A 36 0.42 -16.35 -6.74
N ASN A 37 -0.08 -15.56 -5.77
CA ASN A 37 -0.62 -14.20 -5.98
C ASN A 37 0.38 -13.30 -6.74
N PHE A 38 1.68 -13.55 -6.55
CA PHE A 38 2.76 -12.74 -7.09
C PHE A 38 3.49 -13.36 -8.29
N ALA A 39 3.85 -14.63 -8.19
CA ALA A 39 4.76 -15.35 -9.07
C ALA A 39 4.07 -16.37 -9.99
N GLY A 40 2.79 -16.70 -9.80
CA GLY A 40 2.04 -17.60 -10.68
C GLY A 40 1.96 -19.05 -10.20
N GLU A 41 1.88 -20.01 -11.10
CA GLU A 41 1.64 -21.42 -10.74
C GLU A 41 2.96 -22.16 -10.42
N GLU A 42 2.97 -22.93 -9.32
CA GLU A 42 4.14 -23.75 -8.96
C GLU A 42 4.41 -24.83 -10.01
N GLY A 43 5.67 -25.03 -10.36
CA GLY A 43 6.12 -25.95 -11.41
C GLY A 43 6.02 -25.39 -12.83
N ILE A 44 5.34 -24.26 -13.03
CA ILE A 44 5.22 -23.57 -14.33
C ILE A 44 5.94 -22.23 -14.29
N ASP A 45 5.55 -21.36 -13.36
CA ASP A 45 6.03 -19.98 -13.27
C ASP A 45 7.08 -19.81 -12.17
N TYR A 46 7.08 -20.69 -11.18
CA TYR A 46 8.11 -20.75 -10.15
C TYR A 46 8.30 -22.18 -9.62
N VAL A 47 9.41 -22.43 -8.96
CA VAL A 47 9.65 -23.63 -8.12
C VAL A 47 10.18 -23.21 -6.77
N LEU A 48 9.99 -24.03 -5.74
CA LEU A 48 10.65 -23.80 -4.45
C LEU A 48 12.17 -23.86 -4.61
N ALA A 49 12.86 -22.99 -3.88
CA ALA A 49 14.31 -22.94 -3.89
C ALA A 49 14.91 -24.18 -3.21
N SER A 50 16.07 -24.61 -3.67
CA SER A 50 16.82 -25.72 -3.08
C SER A 50 17.62 -25.26 -1.87
N GLU A 51 18.05 -26.21 -1.02
CA GLU A 51 18.96 -25.90 0.08
C GLU A 51 20.27 -25.31 -0.46
N GLY A 52 20.63 -24.12 0.03
CA GLY A 52 21.83 -23.39 -0.39
C GLY A 52 21.59 -22.35 -1.49
N ASP A 53 20.39 -22.32 -2.08
CA ASP A 53 20.00 -21.24 -2.99
C ASP A 53 19.90 -19.92 -2.21
N LEU A 54 20.50 -18.86 -2.76
CA LEU A 54 20.59 -17.56 -2.12
C LEU A 54 19.77 -16.51 -2.86
N ASN A 55 19.27 -15.56 -2.08
CA ASN A 55 18.54 -14.41 -2.55
C ASN A 55 19.49 -13.21 -2.81
N ALA A 56 18.92 -12.06 -3.17
CA ALA A 56 19.64 -10.83 -3.50
C ALA A 56 20.60 -10.32 -2.41
N ILE A 57 20.34 -10.65 -1.15
CA ILE A 57 21.12 -10.20 0.02
C ILE A 57 21.98 -11.31 0.63
N GLY A 58 22.07 -12.47 -0.04
CA GLY A 58 22.86 -13.61 0.41
C GLY A 58 22.21 -14.45 1.51
N GLU A 59 20.92 -14.27 1.75
CA GLU A 59 20.12 -15.11 2.65
C GLU A 59 19.46 -16.27 1.88
N PRO A 60 18.99 -17.34 2.55
CA PRO A 60 18.30 -18.43 1.88
C PRO A 60 17.09 -17.95 1.07
N ALA A 61 17.05 -18.30 -0.21
CA ALA A 61 15.90 -18.03 -1.06
C ALA A 61 14.73 -18.97 -0.73
N THR A 62 13.51 -18.52 -1.00
CA THR A 62 12.28 -19.32 -0.84
C THR A 62 11.83 -19.96 -2.15
N TYR A 63 12.07 -19.30 -3.29
CA TYR A 63 11.65 -19.78 -4.61
C TYR A 63 12.51 -19.23 -5.75
N THR A 64 12.46 -19.92 -6.89
CA THR A 64 13.07 -19.51 -8.16
C THR A 64 11.98 -19.20 -9.17
N ARG A 65 12.06 -18.03 -9.82
CA ARG A 65 11.14 -17.66 -10.91
C ARG A 65 11.58 -18.34 -12.20
N LEU A 66 10.66 -19.03 -12.86
CA LEU A 66 10.86 -19.65 -14.16
C LEU A 66 10.39 -18.77 -15.32
N THR A 67 9.43 -17.87 -15.05
CA THR A 67 8.82 -17.00 -16.06
C THR A 67 8.81 -15.53 -15.64
N GLY A 68 8.88 -14.63 -16.63
CA GLY A 68 8.73 -13.19 -16.41
C GLY A 68 7.26 -12.80 -16.21
N ASN A 69 7.01 -11.58 -15.72
CA ASN A 69 5.64 -11.11 -15.42
C ASN A 69 4.71 -11.13 -16.66
N ASN A 70 5.26 -10.93 -17.85
CA ASN A 70 4.49 -10.91 -19.10
C ASN A 70 4.13 -12.31 -19.63
N ASP A 71 4.76 -13.37 -19.13
CA ASP A 71 4.61 -14.74 -19.64
C ASP A 71 3.56 -15.55 -18.86
N ARG A 72 3.01 -14.97 -17.78
CA ARG A 72 2.12 -15.67 -16.83
C ARG A 72 0.67 -15.79 -17.29
N ASP A 73 0.23 -15.06 -18.32
CA ASP A 73 -1.08 -15.17 -18.99
C ASP A 73 -2.27 -15.47 -18.04
N GLY A 74 -2.41 -14.68 -16.97
CA GLY A 74 -3.51 -14.83 -16.00
C GLY A 74 -3.36 -15.93 -14.94
N ARG A 75 -2.26 -16.70 -14.94
CA ARG A 75 -1.94 -17.73 -13.91
C ARG A 75 -1.51 -17.15 -12.56
N TYR A 76 -1.62 -15.84 -12.38
CA TYR A 76 -1.30 -15.13 -11.17
C TYR A 76 -2.30 -13.99 -10.98
N TRP A 77 -2.44 -13.51 -9.76
CA TRP A 77 -3.41 -12.47 -9.42
C TRP A 77 -2.83 -11.06 -9.48
N ASN A 78 -1.57 -10.92 -9.90
CA ASN A 78 -0.89 -9.65 -10.04
C ASN A 78 -1.06 -8.76 -8.81
N GLN A 79 -0.84 -9.32 -7.62
CA GLN A 79 -0.91 -8.61 -6.35
C GLN A 79 -2.32 -8.18 -5.91
N LEU A 80 -3.37 -8.60 -6.63
CA LEU A 80 -4.77 -8.26 -6.28
C LEU A 80 -5.37 -9.21 -5.24
N GLY A 81 -4.71 -10.33 -4.94
CA GLY A 81 -5.16 -11.27 -3.92
C GLY A 81 -4.78 -10.87 -2.50
N PRO A 82 -5.40 -11.49 -1.48
CA PRO A 82 -5.02 -11.31 -0.09
C PRO A 82 -3.65 -11.95 0.15
N TRP A 83 -2.83 -11.29 0.96
CA TRP A 83 -1.51 -11.77 1.31
C TRP A 83 -0.90 -10.93 2.43
N TYR A 84 0.01 -11.55 3.18
CA TYR A 84 0.93 -10.87 4.06
C TYR A 84 2.26 -10.67 3.33
N LYS A 85 2.75 -9.42 3.31
CA LYS A 85 4.09 -9.09 2.80
C LYS A 85 5.03 -8.86 3.99
N ALA A 86 5.88 -9.83 4.26
CA ALA A 86 7.06 -9.58 5.09
C ALA A 86 7.99 -8.57 4.40
N GLU A 87 8.86 -7.90 5.16
CA GLU A 87 9.78 -6.88 4.68
C GLU A 87 10.68 -7.38 3.54
N ASP A 88 11.11 -8.64 3.62
CA ASP A 88 11.99 -9.33 2.67
C ASP A 88 11.23 -9.98 1.49
N PHE A 89 9.89 -9.90 1.44
CA PHE A 89 9.09 -10.64 0.49
C PHE A 89 9.51 -10.40 -0.96
N MET A 90 9.84 -9.15 -1.28
CA MET A 90 10.20 -8.74 -2.65
C MET A 90 11.56 -9.28 -3.08
N ILE A 91 12.45 -9.59 -2.14
CA ILE A 91 13.83 -10.02 -2.40
C ILE A 91 14.06 -11.50 -2.10
N ARG A 92 13.07 -12.26 -1.61
CA ARG A 92 13.22 -13.65 -1.17
C ARG A 92 13.44 -14.70 -2.28
N TYR A 93 13.52 -14.28 -3.54
CA TYR A 93 13.69 -15.20 -4.67
C TYR A 93 15.17 -15.35 -5.04
N THR A 94 15.50 -16.42 -5.73
CA THR A 94 16.88 -16.66 -6.21
C THR A 94 17.30 -15.61 -7.22
N VAL A 95 18.53 -15.12 -7.07
CA VAL A 95 19.14 -14.18 -8.01
C VAL A 95 20.44 -14.79 -8.54
N GLU A 96 20.51 -15.00 -9.86
CA GLU A 96 21.72 -15.46 -10.53
C GLU A 96 22.38 -14.33 -11.31
N GLY A 97 23.60 -13.96 -10.92
CA GLY A 97 24.42 -12.98 -11.62
C GLY A 97 24.01 -11.51 -11.39
N ASP A 98 24.60 -10.62 -12.19
CA ASP A 98 24.38 -9.18 -12.09
C ASP A 98 23.14 -8.75 -12.90
N GLY A 99 22.46 -7.69 -12.47
CA GLY A 99 21.42 -7.01 -13.25
C GLY A 99 19.97 -7.37 -12.89
N ASP A 100 19.74 -8.05 -11.77
CA ASP A 100 18.39 -8.22 -11.22
C ASP A 100 17.79 -6.87 -10.77
N ALA A 101 16.55 -6.63 -11.17
CA ALA A 101 15.89 -5.33 -10.97
C ALA A 101 15.53 -5.08 -9.51
N GLU A 102 15.00 -6.07 -8.77
CA GLU A 102 14.62 -5.87 -7.36
C GLU A 102 15.86 -5.70 -6.49
N THR A 103 16.94 -6.44 -6.76
CA THR A 103 18.25 -6.25 -6.12
C THR A 103 18.75 -4.82 -6.31
N THR A 104 18.70 -4.33 -7.54
CA THR A 104 19.11 -2.96 -7.87
C THR A 104 18.25 -1.91 -7.17
N LEU A 105 16.92 -2.08 -7.18
CA LEU A 105 15.98 -1.16 -6.51
C LEU A 105 16.12 -1.19 -5.00
N HIS A 106 16.38 -2.35 -4.40
CA HIS A 106 16.64 -2.50 -2.97
C HIS A 106 17.90 -1.74 -2.58
N GLN A 107 19.00 -1.94 -3.32
CA GLN A 107 20.25 -1.23 -3.04
C GLN A 107 20.12 0.29 -3.22
N ILE A 108 19.46 0.75 -4.29
CA ILE A 108 19.15 2.18 -4.49
C ILE A 108 18.32 2.72 -3.32
N THR A 109 17.35 1.95 -2.82
CA THR A 109 16.53 2.35 -1.67
C THR A 109 17.41 2.56 -0.45
N LEU A 110 18.27 1.59 -0.13
CA LEU A 110 19.18 1.66 1.02
C LEU A 110 20.17 2.83 0.90
N ASP A 111 20.75 3.06 -0.27
CA ASP A 111 21.81 4.06 -0.46
C ASP A 111 21.28 5.48 -0.64
N HIS A 112 20.08 5.64 -1.23
CA HIS A 112 19.59 6.93 -1.71
C HIS A 112 18.24 7.36 -1.13
N TYR A 113 17.45 6.48 -0.51
CA TYR A 113 16.15 6.83 0.06
C TYR A 113 16.12 6.68 1.58
N THR A 114 16.63 5.57 2.12
CA THR A 114 16.68 5.31 3.58
C THR A 114 17.29 6.46 4.38
N PRO A 115 18.38 7.13 3.94
CA PRO A 115 18.96 8.27 4.67
C PRO A 115 18.05 9.51 4.75
N TYR A 116 17.01 9.57 3.91
CA TYR A 116 16.07 10.68 3.81
C TYR A 116 14.65 10.29 4.24
N LEU A 117 14.50 9.15 4.93
CA LEU A 117 13.21 8.77 5.49
C LEU A 117 12.73 9.85 6.47
N PRO A 118 11.44 10.17 6.45
CA PRO A 118 10.87 11.04 7.47
C PRO A 118 11.05 10.39 8.85
N ASP A 119 11.28 11.21 9.88
CA ASP A 119 11.16 10.76 11.26
C ASP A 119 9.77 10.18 11.52
N ASP A 120 9.68 9.13 12.34
CA ASP A 120 8.41 8.45 12.66
C ASP A 120 7.34 9.41 13.19
N SER A 121 7.75 10.51 13.85
CA SER A 121 6.82 11.55 14.32
C SER A 121 6.09 12.30 13.20
N MET A 122 6.57 12.24 11.96
CA MET A 122 5.92 12.82 10.79
C MET A 122 4.94 11.84 10.12
N ILE A 123 4.85 10.59 10.61
CA ILE A 123 3.97 9.56 10.06
C ILE A 123 2.64 9.55 10.82
N ILE A 124 1.56 9.95 10.14
CA ILE A 124 0.20 9.80 10.65
C ILE A 124 -0.36 8.45 10.19
N LEU A 125 -0.58 7.54 11.14
CA LEU A 125 -1.19 6.23 10.88
C LEU A 125 -2.72 6.38 10.72
N PRO A 126 -3.40 5.45 10.01
CA PRO A 126 -4.85 5.43 9.94
C PRO A 126 -5.48 5.43 11.33
N MET A 127 -6.42 6.36 11.57
CA MET A 127 -7.11 6.52 12.85
C MET A 127 -8.57 6.14 12.72
N ALA A 128 -9.08 5.46 13.75
CA ALA A 128 -10.51 5.18 13.88
C ALA A 128 -11.18 6.29 14.72
N PHE A 129 -12.14 6.99 14.13
CA PHE A 129 -12.94 8.02 14.77
C PHE A 129 -14.30 7.44 15.22
N ASP A 130 -14.99 8.13 16.11
CA ASP A 130 -16.38 7.76 16.42
C ASP A 130 -17.33 8.12 15.26
N THR A 131 -18.60 7.75 15.39
CA THR A 131 -19.58 7.92 14.30
C THR A 131 -19.81 9.39 13.94
N ASP A 132 -19.81 10.27 14.94
CA ASP A 132 -20.17 11.67 14.73
C ASP A 132 -18.97 12.42 14.14
N ASP A 133 -17.77 12.23 14.69
CA ASP A 133 -16.53 12.75 14.12
C ASP A 133 -16.30 12.22 12.70
N SER A 134 -16.55 10.93 12.45
CA SER A 134 -16.38 10.35 11.10
C SER A 134 -17.28 11.01 10.06
N ARG A 135 -18.53 11.33 10.41
CA ARG A 135 -19.47 11.99 9.50
C ARG A 135 -19.04 13.42 9.21
N GLU A 136 -18.67 14.16 10.26
CA GLU A 136 -18.19 15.54 10.12
C GLU A 136 -16.91 15.59 9.26
N LEU A 137 -15.96 14.69 9.50
CA LEU A 137 -14.75 14.58 8.69
C LEU A 137 -15.05 14.29 7.23
N ILE A 138 -15.95 13.35 6.91
CA ILE A 138 -16.30 13.02 5.51
C ILE A 138 -16.84 14.24 4.78
N ASP A 139 -17.75 14.99 5.41
CA ASP A 139 -18.36 16.18 4.80
C ASP A 139 -17.32 17.29 4.56
N ILE A 140 -16.49 17.58 5.56
CA ILE A 140 -15.42 18.60 5.46
C ILE A 140 -14.37 18.18 4.43
N GLU A 141 -13.87 16.95 4.51
CA GLU A 141 -12.82 16.42 3.62
C GLU A 141 -13.25 16.42 2.16
N THR A 142 -14.50 16.04 1.88
CA THR A 142 -15.04 16.07 0.52
C THR A 142 -15.01 17.49 -0.06
N ALA A 143 -15.41 18.48 0.73
CA ALA A 143 -15.41 19.89 0.32
C ALA A 143 -13.98 20.46 0.19
N LEU A 144 -13.10 20.16 1.15
CA LEU A 144 -11.69 20.58 1.13
C LEU A 144 -10.97 20.02 -0.09
N ASN A 145 -11.08 18.72 -0.35
CA ASN A 145 -10.42 18.07 -1.50
C ASN A 145 -10.95 18.63 -2.82
N SER A 146 -12.26 18.85 -2.94
CA SER A 146 -12.85 19.43 -4.16
C SER A 146 -12.32 20.84 -4.44
N TYR A 147 -12.20 21.68 -3.41
CA TYR A 147 -11.66 23.03 -3.55
C TYR A 147 -10.14 23.00 -3.82
N PHE A 148 -9.39 22.17 -3.08
CA PHE A 148 -7.96 21.96 -3.28
C PHE A 148 -7.65 21.56 -4.72
N ASP A 149 -8.27 20.50 -5.23
CA ASP A 149 -7.98 19.97 -6.57
C ASP A 149 -8.23 21.01 -7.66
N MET A 150 -9.32 21.77 -7.54
CA MET A 150 -9.65 22.85 -8.47
C MET A 150 -8.61 23.97 -8.41
N THR A 151 -8.40 24.57 -7.23
CA THR A 151 -7.52 25.73 -7.08
C THR A 151 -6.05 25.39 -7.33
N PHE A 152 -5.62 24.18 -6.93
CA PHE A 152 -4.28 23.66 -7.26
C PHE A 152 -4.06 23.62 -8.78
N ALA A 153 -5.03 23.12 -9.56
CA ALA A 153 -4.92 23.12 -11.01
C ALA A 153 -4.85 24.54 -11.58
N GLU A 154 -5.57 25.50 -11.01
CA GLU A 154 -5.53 26.90 -11.43
C GLU A 154 -4.18 27.57 -11.14
N PHE A 155 -3.57 27.27 -9.99
CA PHE A 155 -2.21 27.71 -9.67
C PHE A 155 -1.17 27.11 -10.62
N VAL A 156 -1.20 25.79 -10.81
CA VAL A 156 -0.23 25.07 -11.66
C VAL A 156 -0.32 25.52 -13.12
N THR A 157 -1.52 25.83 -13.60
CA THR A 157 -1.72 26.32 -14.98
C THR A 157 -1.48 27.82 -15.14
N GLY A 158 -1.19 28.54 -14.06
CA GLY A 158 -0.99 30.00 -14.06
C GLY A 158 -2.27 30.81 -14.30
N LYS A 159 -3.45 30.20 -14.10
CA LYS A 159 -4.73 30.93 -14.12
C LYS A 159 -4.86 31.79 -12.86
N LEU A 160 -4.35 31.31 -11.73
CA LEU A 160 -4.17 32.08 -10.50
C LEU A 160 -2.67 32.28 -10.26
N ASP A 161 -2.32 33.43 -9.71
CA ASP A 161 -0.97 33.70 -9.23
C ASP A 161 -0.87 33.30 -7.76
N ILE A 162 0.14 32.50 -7.41
CA ILE A 162 0.26 31.96 -6.06
C ILE A 162 0.52 33.04 -5.02
N ASP A 163 1.31 34.06 -5.35
CA ASP A 163 1.65 35.13 -4.41
C ASP A 163 0.46 36.08 -4.20
N GLU A 164 -0.35 36.29 -5.25
CA GLU A 164 -1.54 37.16 -5.18
C GLU A 164 -2.77 36.48 -4.53
N ASN A 165 -2.95 35.16 -4.73
CA ASN A 165 -4.19 34.47 -4.35
C ASN A 165 -4.05 33.51 -3.14
N TRP A 166 -2.87 33.39 -2.52
CA TRP A 166 -2.66 32.48 -1.39
C TRP A 166 -3.59 32.75 -0.20
N ASP A 167 -3.72 34.01 0.20
CA ASP A 167 -4.53 34.37 1.38
C ASP A 167 -6.02 34.08 1.17
N GLU A 168 -6.53 34.29 -0.05
CA GLU A 168 -7.92 33.96 -0.40
C GLU A 168 -8.14 32.44 -0.38
N TYR A 169 -7.19 31.67 -0.91
CA TYR A 169 -7.21 30.22 -0.89
C TYR A 169 -7.28 29.68 0.55
N VAL A 170 -6.39 30.14 1.44
CA VAL A 170 -6.41 29.74 2.86
C VAL A 170 -7.71 30.17 3.54
N ALA A 171 -8.19 31.38 3.28
CA ALA A 171 -9.43 31.86 3.88
C ALA A 171 -10.65 31.02 3.46
N GLU A 172 -10.66 30.48 2.24
CA GLU A 172 -11.74 29.60 1.79
C GLU A 172 -11.64 28.20 2.42
N LEU A 173 -10.44 27.63 2.57
CA LEU A 173 -10.25 26.38 3.32
C LEU A 173 -10.76 26.51 4.77
N GLU A 174 -10.48 27.64 5.43
CA GLU A 174 -10.98 27.90 6.78
C GLU A 174 -12.51 28.00 6.83
N LYS A 175 -13.14 28.63 5.83
CA LYS A 175 -14.62 28.66 5.73
C LYS A 175 -15.22 27.28 5.50
N ILE A 176 -14.54 26.41 4.75
CA ILE A 176 -14.98 25.03 4.52
C ILE A 176 -14.89 24.22 5.82
N GLY A 177 -13.84 24.42 6.61
CA GLY A 177 -13.69 23.78 7.92
C GLY A 177 -12.29 23.26 8.22
N LEU A 178 -11.23 23.79 7.59
CA LEU A 178 -9.86 23.33 7.80
C LEU A 178 -9.45 23.29 9.28
N SER A 179 -9.70 24.36 10.04
CA SER A 179 -9.43 24.36 11.49
C SER A 179 -10.13 23.22 12.23
N ARG A 180 -11.39 22.94 11.89
CA ARG A 180 -12.18 21.88 12.52
C ARG A 180 -11.69 20.49 12.15
N TYR A 181 -11.33 20.29 10.89
CA TYR A 181 -10.69 19.05 10.42
C TYR A 181 -9.42 18.75 11.22
N ILE A 182 -8.54 19.74 11.36
CA ILE A 182 -7.29 19.60 12.13
C ILE A 182 -7.59 19.33 13.60
N GLU A 183 -8.55 20.03 14.20
CA GLU A 183 -8.93 19.85 15.61
C GLU A 183 -9.36 18.41 15.90
N ILE A 184 -10.21 17.80 15.06
CA ILE A 184 -10.68 16.42 15.24
C ILE A 184 -9.48 15.44 15.20
N TYR A 185 -8.59 15.60 14.23
CA TYR A 185 -7.37 14.78 14.13
C TYR A 185 -6.45 14.97 15.33
N GLN A 186 -6.23 16.21 15.77
CA GLN A 186 -5.37 16.53 16.91
C GLN A 186 -5.92 15.95 18.21
N ASN A 187 -7.22 16.09 18.47
CA ASN A 187 -7.87 15.49 19.63
C ASN A 187 -7.68 13.96 19.67
N LYS A 188 -7.73 13.30 18.50
CA LYS A 188 -7.51 11.87 18.40
C LYS A 188 -6.05 11.47 18.66
N LEU A 189 -5.09 12.27 18.18
CA LEU A 189 -3.66 12.07 18.44
C LEU A 189 -3.32 12.27 19.91
N ASP A 190 -3.89 13.31 20.55
CA ASP A 190 -3.63 13.65 21.96
C ASP A 190 -4.28 12.66 22.94
N ALA A 191 -5.34 11.96 22.53
CA ALA A 191 -6.01 10.94 23.32
C ALA A 191 -5.27 9.57 23.34
N ARG A 192 -4.19 9.42 22.58
CA ARG A 192 -3.36 8.21 22.52
C ARG A 192 -2.34 8.17 23.66
#